data_AF-A0A0C2GM43-F1
#
_entry.id   AF-A0A0C2GM43-F1
#
_cell.length_a   1.000
_cell.length_b   1.000
_cell.length_c   1.000
_cell.angle_alpha   90.00
_cell.angle_beta   90.00
_cell.angle_gamma   90.00
#
_symmetry.space_group_name_H-M   'P 1'
#
loop_
_entity.id
_entity.type
_entity.pdbx_description
1 polymer ?
#
loop_
_entity_poly.entity_id
_entity_poly.type
_entity_poly.pdbx_seq_one_letter_code
_entity_poly.pdbx_strand_id
1 'polypeptide(L)'
;MENIVQEVYTDLFRSSTLVPRCSKLPIEYRPPTLESEVAQAIKNVKKGTALGPDNITADLLRAENTALYSVLTELSNHYLKKGMIPDQWKKSKTVLLFKKGQR
;
A
#
# COMPACT_ATOMS: atom_id res chain seq x y z
N MET A 1 15.27 -8.16 -31.68
CA MET A 1 15.05 -7.96 -30.23
C MET A 1 13.56 -7.95 -29.88
N GLU A 2 12.73 -7.18 -30.59
CA GLU A 2 11.28 -7.10 -30.33
C GLU A 2 10.55 -8.44 -30.37
N ASN A 3 10.93 -9.32 -31.31
CA ASN A 3 10.30 -10.64 -31.46
C ASN A 3 10.53 -11.57 -30.24
N ILE A 4 11.73 -11.52 -29.65
CA ILE A 4 12.09 -12.29 -28.45
C ILE A 4 11.29 -11.78 -27.25
N VAL A 5 11.15 -10.46 -27.13
CA VAL A 5 10.37 -9.83 -26.05
C VAL A 5 8.90 -10.23 -26.18
N GLN A 6 8.33 -10.18 -27.39
CA GLN A 6 6.96 -10.61 -27.62
C GLN A 6 6.76 -12.08 -27.28
N GLU A 7 7.63 -12.98 -27.74
CA GLU A 7 7.55 -14.41 -27.46
C GLU A 7 7.58 -14.69 -25.95
N VAL A 8 8.52 -14.10 -25.22
CA VAL A 8 8.65 -14.25 -23.76
C VAL A 8 7.40 -13.78 -23.01
N TYR A 9 6.86 -12.60 -23.34
CA TYR A 9 5.65 -12.09 -22.67
C TYR A 9 4.41 -12.91 -23.04
N THR A 10 4.31 -13.38 -24.29
CA THR A 10 3.16 -14.18 -24.73
C THR A 10 3.13 -15.53 -24.02
N ASP A 11 4.30 -16.16 -23.85
CA ASP A 11 4.44 -17.44 -23.16
C ASP A 11 4.19 -17.29 -21.66
N LEU A 12 4.69 -16.21 -21.04
CA LEU A 12 4.44 -15.88 -19.64
C LEU A 12 2.95 -15.72 -19.32
N PHE A 13 2.21 -14.99 -20.16
CA PHE A 13 0.76 -14.77 -19.95
C PHE A 13 -0.12 -15.94 -20.41
N ARG A 14 0.39 -16.84 -21.27
CA ARG A 14 -0.28 -18.11 -21.61
C ARG A 14 -0.09 -19.20 -20.55
N SER A 15 0.99 -19.12 -19.77
CA SER A 15 1.31 -20.10 -18.74
C SER A 15 0.21 -20.17 -17.67
N SER A 16 -0.45 -21.32 -17.56
CA SER A 16 -1.44 -21.62 -16.52
C SER A 16 -0.82 -22.35 -15.34
N THR A 17 0.45 -22.07 -15.03
CA THR A 17 1.14 -22.71 -13.90
C THR A 17 0.31 -22.51 -12.64
N LEU A 18 -0.18 -23.60 -12.06
CA LEU A 18 -0.90 -23.55 -10.79
C LEU A 18 0.09 -23.17 -9.70
N VAL A 19 0.26 -21.87 -9.49
CA VAL A 19 0.99 -21.37 -8.32
C VAL A 19 0.19 -21.81 -7.10
N PRO A 20 0.78 -22.55 -6.15
CA PRO A 20 0.11 -22.84 -4.90
C PRO A 20 -0.37 -21.52 -4.33
N ARG A 21 -1.69 -21.34 -4.23
CA ARG A 21 -2.24 -20.23 -3.45
C ARG A 21 -1.62 -20.41 -2.07
N CYS A 22 -0.89 -19.40 -1.61
CA CYS A 22 -0.31 -19.39 -0.27
C CYS A 22 -1.38 -19.92 0.69
N SER A 23 -1.20 -21.16 1.15
CA SER A 23 -2.11 -21.79 2.09
C SER A 23 -2.09 -20.87 3.28
N LYS A 24 -3.26 -20.35 3.70
CA LYS A 24 -3.38 -19.41 4.81
C LYS A 24 -2.41 -19.88 5.90
N LEU A 25 -1.37 -19.09 6.15
CA LEU A 25 -0.41 -19.40 7.19
C LEU A 25 -1.20 -19.69 8.48
N PRO A 26 -0.72 -20.61 9.35
CA PRO A 26 -1.32 -20.79 10.66
C PRO A 26 -1.55 -19.40 11.25
N ILE A 27 -2.73 -19.14 11.83
CA ILE A 27 -3.11 -17.82 12.34
C ILE A 27 -1.97 -17.34 13.24
N GLU A 28 -1.08 -16.53 12.67
CA GLU A 28 0.09 -16.05 13.36
C GLU A 28 -0.45 -15.03 14.33
N TYR A 29 -0.18 -15.23 15.63
CA TYR A 29 -0.57 -14.27 16.64
C TYR A 29 0.08 -12.93 16.29
N ARG A 30 -0.71 -12.02 15.71
CA ARG A 30 -0.26 -10.67 15.40
C ARG A 30 -0.60 -9.78 16.59
N PRO A 31 0.40 -9.23 17.30
CA PRO A 31 0.12 -8.28 18.36
C PRO A 31 -0.62 -7.06 17.80
N PRO A 32 -1.52 -6.44 18.58
CA PRO A 32 -2.20 -5.22 18.15
C PRO A 32 -1.18 -4.11 17.93
N THR A 33 -1.44 -3.27 16.93
CA THR A 33 -0.70 -2.04 16.68
C THR A 33 -0.83 -1.10 17.87
N LEU A 34 0.29 -0.49 18.25
CA LEU A 34 0.38 0.50 19.33
C LEU A 34 0.31 1.93 18.78
N GLU A 35 -0.19 2.86 19.59
CA GLU A 35 -0.23 4.28 19.21
C GLU A 35 1.18 4.86 18.97
N SER A 36 2.20 4.35 19.68
CA SER A 36 3.59 4.75 19.49
C SER A 36 4.12 4.36 18.11
N GLU A 37 3.72 3.19 17.58
CA GLU A 37 4.06 2.74 16.23
C GLU A 37 3.41 3.64 15.18
N VAL A 38 2.13 4.00 15.37
CA VAL A 38 1.42 4.93 14.48
C VAL A 38 2.06 6.32 14.51
N ALA A 39 2.38 6.84 15.69
CA ALA A 39 3.06 8.12 15.83
C ALA A 39 4.43 8.12 15.14
N GLN A 40 5.20 7.04 15.28
CA GLN A 40 6.49 6.90 14.60
C GLN A 40 6.32 6.78 13.08
N ALA A 41 5.32 6.04 12.61
CA ALA A 41 5.01 5.91 11.20
C ALA A 41 4.68 7.27 10.57
N ILE A 42 3.81 8.05 11.22
CA ILE A 42 3.41 9.40 10.76
C ILE A 42 4.61 10.34 10.73
N LYS A 43 5.47 10.32 11.76
CA LYS A 43 6.71 11.12 11.79
C LYS A 43 7.65 10.80 10.61
N ASN A 44 7.67 9.53 10.19
CA ASN A 44 8.53 9.04 9.12
C ASN A 44 7.95 9.29 7.70
N VAL A 45 6.70 9.78 7.58
CA VAL A 45 6.11 10.08 6.26
C VAL A 45 6.87 11.24 5.59
N LYS A 46 7.26 11.03 4.33
CA LYS A 46 7.93 12.06 3.52
C LYS A 46 6.98 13.23 3.21
N LYS A 47 7.49 14.44 3.36
CA LYS A 47 6.80 15.66 2.93
C LYS A 47 6.73 15.73 1.40
N GLY A 48 5.78 16.50 0.87
CA GLY A 48 5.64 16.71 -0.58
C GLY A 48 5.28 15.43 -1.35
N THR A 49 4.70 14.44 -0.68
CA THR A 49 4.20 13.21 -1.32
C THR A 49 2.89 13.53 -2.05
N ALA A 50 2.64 12.85 -3.17
CA ALA A 50 1.40 12.99 -3.92
C ALA A 50 0.17 12.67 -3.04
N LEU A 51 -0.89 13.45 -3.23
CA LEU A 51 -2.17 13.29 -2.53
C LEU A 51 -2.83 11.96 -2.88
N GLY A 52 -3.38 11.30 -1.87
CA GLY A 52 -4.31 10.20 -2.07
C GLY A 52 -5.66 10.68 -2.64
N PRO A 53 -6.55 9.75 -3.04
CA PRO A 53 -7.90 10.10 -3.49
C PRO A 53 -8.76 10.79 -2.42
N ASP A 54 -8.36 10.69 -1.16
CA ASP A 54 -8.96 11.33 0.02
C ASP A 54 -8.52 12.80 0.21
N ASN A 55 -7.56 13.29 -0.59
CA ASN A 55 -6.96 14.62 -0.49
C ASN A 55 -6.26 14.89 0.85
N ILE A 56 -5.85 13.86 1.58
CA ILE A 56 -5.09 13.99 2.83
C ILE A 56 -3.60 14.10 2.50
N THR A 57 -2.96 15.21 2.88
CA THR A 57 -1.52 15.41 2.68
C THR A 57 -0.70 14.78 3.81
N ALA A 58 0.53 14.39 3.48
CA ALA A 58 1.53 14.01 4.48
C ALA A 58 1.80 15.13 5.49
N ASP A 59 1.74 16.39 5.06
CA ASP A 59 1.95 17.54 5.94
C ASP A 59 0.79 17.74 6.91
N LEU A 60 -0.46 17.50 6.47
CA LEU A 60 -1.63 17.50 7.33
C LEU A 60 -1.48 16.43 8.43
N LEU A 61 -1.18 15.19 8.04
CA LEU A 61 -1.00 14.07 8.99
C LEU A 61 0.10 14.36 10.02
N ARG A 62 1.15 15.07 9.64
CA ARG A 62 2.25 15.43 10.55
C ARG A 62 1.94 16.62 11.45
N ALA A 63 1.03 17.50 11.04
CA ALA A 63 0.57 18.63 11.84
C ALA A 63 -0.50 18.23 12.87
N GLU A 64 -1.15 17.09 12.65
CA GLU A 64 -2.21 16.56 13.50
C GLU A 64 -1.74 16.19 14.92
N ASN A 65 -2.71 16.11 15.84
CA ASN A 65 -2.48 15.93 17.26
C ASN A 65 -2.56 14.45 17.69
N THR A 66 -2.36 14.20 18.99
CA THR A 66 -2.37 12.85 19.57
C THR A 66 -3.70 12.11 19.45
N ALA A 67 -4.83 12.80 19.29
CA ALA A 67 -6.13 12.15 19.15
C ALA A 67 -6.24 11.36 17.83
N LEU A 68 -5.61 11.85 16.76
CA LEU A 68 -5.57 11.15 15.47
C LEU A 68 -4.80 9.83 15.56
N TYR A 69 -3.75 9.74 16.39
CA TYR A 69 -3.00 8.50 16.59
C TYR A 69 -3.87 7.40 17.18
N SER A 70 -4.73 7.75 18.14
CA SER A 70 -5.66 6.80 18.75
C SER A 70 -6.66 6.24 17.74
N VAL A 71 -7.31 7.13 16.97
CA VAL A 71 -8.28 6.74 15.95
C VAL A 71 -7.66 5.86 14.87
N LEU A 72 -6.47 6.21 14.38
CA LEU A 72 -5.77 5.40 13.37
C LEU A 72 -5.32 4.05 13.93
N THR A 73 -4.96 3.98 15.20
CA THR A 73 -4.57 2.73 15.87
C THR A 73 -5.77 1.80 16.00
N GLU A 74 -6.91 2.31 16.44
CA GLU A 74 -8.17 1.56 16.52
C GLU A 74 -8.59 1.05 15.14
N LEU A 75 -8.58 1.92 14.13
CA LEU A 75 -8.96 1.58 12.76
C LEU A 75 -8.04 0.51 12.15
N SER A 76 -6.73 0.64 12.35
CA SER A 76 -5.75 -0.34 11.86
C SER A 76 -5.97 -1.71 12.51
N ASN A 77 -6.12 -1.74 13.82
CA ASN A 77 -6.40 -2.97 14.56
C ASN A 77 -7.74 -3.60 14.15
N HIS A 78 -8.76 -2.78 13.87
CA HIS A 78 -10.05 -3.25 13.38
C HIS A 78 -9.93 -4.03 12.06
N TYR A 79 -9.23 -3.45 11.07
CA TYR A 79 -9.02 -4.10 9.78
C TYR A 79 -8.17 -5.36 9.90
N LEU A 80 -7.09 -5.30 10.69
CA LEU A 80 -6.22 -6.44 10.93
C LEU A 80 -6.95 -7.60 11.59
N LYS A 81 -7.74 -7.33 12.65
CA LYS A 81 -8.52 -8.36 13.36
C LYS A 81 -9.59 -9.01 12.48
N LYS A 82 -10.23 -8.23 11.61
CA LYS A 82 -11.26 -8.74 10.69
C LYS A 82 -10.69 -9.38 9.42
N GLY A 83 -9.38 -9.23 9.16
CA GLY A 83 -8.77 -9.65 7.89
C GLY A 83 -9.39 -8.92 6.69
N MET A 84 -9.83 -7.67 6.88
CA MET A 84 -10.52 -6.89 5.86
C MET A 84 -9.57 -5.88 5.22
N ILE A 85 -9.65 -5.77 3.89
CA ILE A 85 -8.93 -4.75 3.12
C ILE A 85 -9.98 -3.74 2.63
N PRO A 86 -9.82 -2.44 2.94
CA PRO A 86 -10.72 -1.40 2.43
C PRO A 86 -10.79 -1.42 0.91
N ASP A 87 -11.99 -1.30 0.33
CA ASP A 87 -12.15 -1.32 -1.12
C ASP A 87 -11.44 -0.15 -1.81
N GLN A 88 -11.29 0.97 -1.10
CA GLN A 88 -10.52 2.11 -1.59
C GLN A 88 -9.04 1.77 -1.82
N TRP A 89 -8.45 0.88 -1.01
CA TRP A 89 -7.06 0.45 -1.17
C TRP A 89 -6.84 -0.42 -2.41
N LYS A 90 -7.92 -0.98 -2.97
CA LYS A 90 -7.88 -1.77 -4.21
C LYS A 90 -7.94 -0.88 -5.46
N LYS A 91 -8.16 0.44 -5.30
CA LYS A 91 -8.28 1.41 -6.39
C LYS A 91 -7.02 2.29 -6.43
N SER A 92 -6.48 2.54 -7.61
CA SER A 92 -5.37 3.47 -7.81
C SER A 92 -5.64 4.41 -8.99
N LYS A 93 -5.13 5.65 -8.89
CA LYS A 93 -5.14 6.62 -9.99
C LYS A 93 -3.73 6.75 -10.53
N THR A 94 -3.49 6.19 -11.71
CA THR A 94 -2.18 6.26 -12.37
C THR A 94 -2.10 7.50 -13.25
N VAL A 95 -1.10 8.35 -13.02
CA VAL A 95 -0.78 9.52 -13.86
C VAL A 95 0.58 9.28 -14.49
N LEU A 96 0.67 9.37 -15.82
CA LEU A 96 1.92 9.22 -16.55
C LEU A 96 2.78 10.49 -16.41
N LEU A 97 3.99 10.33 -15.89
CA LEU A 97 5.00 11.39 -15.82
C LEU A 97 6.14 11.05 -16.76
N PHE A 98 6.31 11.86 -17.82
CA PHE A 98 7.41 11.67 -18.75
C PHE A 98 8.73 12.05 -18.09
N LYS A 99 9.70 11.13 -18.11
CA LYS A 99 11.05 11.41 -17.64
C LYS A 99 11.69 12.48 -18.53
N LYS A 100 12.43 13.40 -17.93
CA LYS A 100 13.25 14.36 -18.69
C LYS A 100 14.27 13.57 -19.52
N GLY A 101 14.21 13.72 -20.84
CA GLY A 101 15.21 13.15 -21.75
C GLY A 101 16.56 13.85 -21.59
N GLN A 102 17.64 13.13 -21.90
CA GLN A 102 18.93 13.75 -22.22
C GLN A 102 18.86 14.17 -23.70
N ARG A 103 19.17 15.43 -24.00
CA ARG A 103 19.43 15.86 -25.39
C ARG A 103 20.86 15.50 -25.73
#